data_AF-Q113F1-F1
#
_entry.id   AF-Q113F1-F1
#
_cell.length_a   1.000
_cell.length_b   1.000
_cell.length_c   1.000
_cell.angle_alpha   90.00
_cell.angle_beta   90.00
_cell.angle_gamma   90.00
#
_symmetry.space_group_name_H-M   'P 1'
#
loop_
_entity.id
_entity.type
_entity.pdbx_description
1 polymer ?
#
loop_
_entity_poly.entity_id
_entity_poly.type
_entity_poly.pdbx_seq_one_letter_code
_entity_poly.pdbx_strand_id
1 'polypeptide(L)'
;MLIKTDELNNLIDSYWQVVGYQKQIKELYQFLDAQFKAREYGVKLEPIRNGLFAISQDYDIYEKKVYPIYLWVPQWYGRFYVNSQKIPADTAIEDCPIERLDYIAFVWNWIGCNDPHVPDTKEPECWLAVTKPEVENPSERLEDVAENIWNHFRLQLMDEETEDGWLKGHFDPHKEDCNLKGWWLLRRLPLSQVVSCYQVQQLVVKAICEKYNELSNSQS
;
A
#
# COMPACT_ATOMS: atom_id res chain seq x y z
N MET A 1 8.09 40.31 2.64
CA MET A 1 7.01 39.40 3.06
C MET A 1 7.24 39.10 4.53
N LEU A 2 6.32 39.54 5.40
CA LEU A 2 6.41 39.28 6.84
C LEU A 2 5.42 38.15 7.14
N ILE A 3 5.93 37.01 7.62
CA ILE A 3 5.11 35.90 8.12
C ILE A 3 4.42 36.41 9.39
N LYS A 4 3.09 36.32 9.45
CA LYS A 4 2.35 36.81 10.62
C LYS A 4 2.66 35.91 11.81
N THR A 5 2.78 36.48 13.00
CA THR A 5 3.14 35.73 14.23
C THR A 5 2.18 34.56 14.53
N ASP A 6 0.90 34.70 14.15
CA ASP A 6 -0.10 33.64 14.29
C ASP A 6 0.15 32.45 13.35
N GLU A 7 0.69 32.71 12.15
CA GLU A 7 1.09 31.67 11.19
C GLU A 7 2.31 30.89 11.71
N LEU A 8 3.21 31.55 12.44
CA LEU A 8 4.37 30.93 13.08
C LEU A 8 4.00 30.00 14.25
N ASN A 9 3.01 30.36 15.08
CA ASN A 9 2.54 29.49 16.15
C ASN A 9 1.78 28.27 15.59
N ASN A 10 0.92 28.48 14.59
CA ASN A 10 0.21 27.40 13.91
C ASN A 10 1.16 26.43 13.18
N LEU A 11 2.33 26.91 12.75
CA LEU A 11 3.35 26.07 12.12
C LEU A 11 3.92 25.03 13.09
N ILE A 12 4.18 25.40 14.35
CA ILE A 12 4.73 24.49 15.37
C ILE A 12 3.70 23.38 15.69
N ASP A 13 2.43 23.76 15.89
CA ASP A 13 1.38 22.79 16.18
C ASP A 13 1.15 21.83 15.00
N SER A 14 1.13 22.37 13.78
CA SER A 14 1.01 21.57 12.55
C SER A 14 2.19 20.61 12.41
N TYR A 15 3.42 21.05 12.71
CA TYR A 15 4.59 20.19 12.71
C TYR A 15 4.46 19.02 13.69
N TRP A 16 4.05 19.27 14.93
CA TRP A 16 3.88 18.20 15.92
C TRP A 16 2.77 17.21 15.54
N GLN A 17 1.69 17.68 14.91
CA GLN A 17 0.65 16.80 14.38
C GLN A 17 1.20 15.88 13.28
N VAL A 18 2.02 16.42 12.36
CA VAL A 18 2.70 15.63 11.32
C VAL A 18 3.62 14.58 11.92
N VAL A 19 4.46 14.95 12.89
CA VAL A 19 5.35 14.02 13.59
C VAL A 19 4.54 12.92 14.31
N GLY A 20 3.46 13.30 14.99
CA GLY A 20 2.56 12.37 15.66
C GLY A 20 1.93 11.37 14.68
N TYR A 21 1.46 11.86 13.53
CA TYR A 21 0.91 11.02 12.47
C TYR A 21 1.95 10.04 11.91
N GLN A 22 3.16 10.50 11.57
CA GLN A 22 4.23 9.62 11.07
C GLN A 22 4.60 8.52 12.09
N LYS A 23 4.63 8.86 13.38
CA LYS A 23 4.86 7.90 14.46
C LYS A 23 3.75 6.84 14.51
N GLN A 24 2.48 7.25 14.43
CA GLN A 24 1.34 6.34 14.42
C GLN A 24 1.35 5.41 13.21
N ILE A 25 1.67 5.93 12.02
CA ILE A 25 1.83 5.11 10.80
C ILE A 25 2.93 4.06 11.00
N LYS A 26 4.09 4.45 11.53
CA LYS A 26 5.17 3.51 11.84
C LYS A 26 4.71 2.41 12.81
N GLU A 27 4.06 2.80 13.92
CA GLU A 27 3.55 1.86 14.93
C GLU A 27 2.50 0.90 14.35
N LEU A 28 1.61 1.39 13.47
CA LEU A 28 0.65 0.57 12.76
C LEU A 28 1.35 -0.50 11.92
N TYR A 29 2.32 -0.13 11.09
CA TYR A 29 3.02 -1.09 10.23
C TYR A 29 3.87 -2.07 11.05
N GLN A 30 4.46 -1.64 12.16
CA GLN A 30 5.15 -2.56 13.08
C GLN A 30 4.18 -3.58 13.71
N PHE A 31 2.96 -3.13 14.07
CA PHE A 31 1.92 -4.02 14.56
C PHE A 31 1.48 -4.99 13.47
N LEU A 32 1.24 -4.52 12.24
CA LEU A 32 0.87 -5.37 11.10
C LEU A 32 1.93 -6.44 10.82
N ASP A 33 3.22 -6.07 10.77
CA ASP A 33 4.32 -7.03 10.57
C ASP A 33 4.30 -8.15 11.62
N ALA A 34 4.09 -7.80 12.88
CA ALA A 34 4.04 -8.76 13.98
C ALA A 34 2.84 -9.72 13.84
N GLN A 35 1.66 -9.19 13.49
CA GLN A 35 0.44 -9.98 13.34
C GLN A 35 0.48 -10.89 12.10
N PHE A 36 0.95 -10.38 10.97
CA PHE A 36 1.10 -11.16 9.75
C PHE A 36 2.11 -12.31 9.89
N LYS A 37 3.12 -12.14 10.74
CA LYS A 37 4.11 -13.18 11.05
C LYS A 37 3.58 -14.29 11.98
N ALA A 38 2.54 -14.01 12.77
CA ALA A 38 2.00 -14.92 13.79
C ALA A 38 1.20 -16.11 13.21
N ARG A 39 0.83 -16.07 11.92
CA ARG A 39 0.09 -17.14 11.20
C ARG A 39 -1.28 -17.49 11.82
N GLU A 40 -1.94 -16.53 12.45
CA GLU A 40 -3.24 -16.78 13.11
C GLU A 40 -4.34 -17.21 12.13
N TYR A 41 -4.21 -16.86 10.85
CA TYR A 41 -5.20 -17.11 9.79
C TYR A 41 -4.65 -17.99 8.66
N GLY A 42 -3.77 -18.94 8.99
CA GLY A 42 -3.30 -19.99 8.08
C GLY A 42 -2.14 -19.60 7.15
N VAL A 43 -2.02 -18.32 6.80
CA VAL A 43 -0.91 -17.77 6.02
C VAL A 43 0.07 -17.00 6.90
N LYS A 44 1.38 -17.12 6.60
CA LYS A 44 2.43 -16.32 7.24
C LYS A 44 2.95 -15.31 6.22
N LEU A 45 2.57 -14.05 6.41
CA LEU A 45 2.95 -12.97 5.52
C LEU A 45 4.14 -12.21 6.12
N GLU A 46 5.16 -11.93 5.31
CA GLU A 46 6.31 -11.11 5.69
C GLU A 46 6.51 -9.99 4.66
N PRO A 47 7.00 -8.82 5.09
CA PRO A 47 7.14 -7.67 4.20
C PRO A 47 8.22 -7.90 3.15
N ILE A 48 7.98 -7.40 1.93
CA ILE A 48 8.95 -7.51 0.82
C ILE A 48 10.22 -6.72 1.13
N ARG A 49 10.09 -5.56 1.79
CA ARG A 49 11.21 -4.73 2.23
C ARG A 49 10.98 -4.14 3.62
N ASN A 50 12.07 -3.76 4.28
CA ASN A 50 12.02 -3.17 5.64
C ASN A 50 11.41 -1.76 5.67
N GLY A 51 11.44 -1.01 4.56
CA GLY A 51 10.87 0.35 4.45
C GLY A 51 9.38 0.38 4.10
N LEU A 52 8.79 1.58 4.16
CA LEU A 52 7.48 1.85 3.55
C LEU A 52 7.68 2.39 2.14
N PHE A 53 6.74 2.10 1.27
CA PHE A 53 6.53 2.84 0.03
C PHE A 53 5.83 4.14 0.39
N ALA A 54 6.29 5.25 -0.15
CA ALA A 54 5.74 6.56 0.12
C ALA A 54 5.92 7.43 -1.13
N ILE A 55 4.91 8.24 -1.45
CA ILE A 55 5.03 9.21 -2.53
C ILE A 55 5.57 10.49 -1.94
N SER A 56 6.86 10.71 -2.13
CA SER A 56 7.42 12.05 -2.15
C SER A 56 7.70 12.38 -3.60
N GLN A 57 6.84 13.16 -4.27
CA GLN A 57 7.18 13.61 -5.62
C GLN A 57 8.46 14.46 -5.53
N ASP A 58 9.48 14.08 -6.29
CA ASP A 58 10.60 14.96 -6.64
C ASP A 58 10.00 16.16 -7.38
N TYR A 59 10.24 17.38 -6.87
CA TYR A 59 9.82 18.59 -7.56
C TYR A 59 10.99 19.53 -7.80
N ASP A 60 11.13 19.92 -9.06
CA ASP A 60 11.96 21.03 -9.50
C ASP A 60 11.26 22.35 -9.16
N ILE A 61 11.83 23.10 -8.22
CA ILE A 61 11.31 24.38 -7.72
C ILE A 61 11.20 25.48 -8.78
N TYR A 62 11.68 25.24 -10.01
CA TYR A 62 11.67 26.22 -11.11
C TYR A 62 10.53 26.03 -12.11
N GLU A 63 9.76 24.94 -12.06
CA GLU A 63 8.63 24.75 -12.98
C GLU A 63 7.31 25.35 -12.48
N LYS A 64 6.69 26.13 -13.36
CA LYS A 64 5.47 26.96 -13.17
C LYS A 64 4.16 26.16 -13.08
N LYS A 65 4.13 25.01 -12.41
CA LYS A 65 2.89 24.31 -12.09
C LYS A 65 2.51 24.63 -10.65
N VAL A 66 1.42 25.38 -10.51
CA VAL A 66 0.88 25.84 -9.24
C VAL A 66 0.21 24.66 -8.53
N TYR A 67 0.99 23.86 -7.81
CA TYR A 67 0.49 22.97 -6.77
C TYR A 67 1.08 23.42 -5.43
N PRO A 68 0.25 23.69 -4.41
CA PRO A 68 0.77 24.06 -3.10
C PRO A 68 1.57 22.90 -2.50
N ILE A 69 2.73 23.27 -1.97
CA ILE A 69 3.80 22.41 -1.43
C ILE A 69 3.29 21.52 -0.28
N TYR A 70 3.39 20.19 -0.43
CA TYR A 70 3.22 19.22 0.69
C TYR A 70 4.42 18.27 0.79
N LEU A 71 5.64 18.79 0.88
CA LEU A 71 6.87 17.99 1.07
C LEU A 71 7.01 17.39 2.49
N TRP A 72 6.08 17.66 3.42
CA TRP A 72 6.21 17.27 4.83
C TRP A 72 5.47 15.96 5.16
N VAL A 73 4.44 15.60 4.38
CA VAL A 73 3.63 14.41 4.62
C VAL A 73 3.34 13.72 3.29
N PRO A 74 3.99 12.56 3.02
CA PRO A 74 3.54 11.68 1.95
C PRO A 74 2.04 11.43 2.04
N GLN A 75 1.34 11.60 0.92
CA GLN A 75 -0.10 11.35 0.85
C GLN A 75 -0.42 9.87 1.07
N TRP A 76 0.50 9.01 0.65
CA TRP A 76 0.40 7.56 0.71
C TRP A 76 1.55 6.97 1.49
N TYR A 77 1.23 5.97 2.30
CA TYR A 77 2.18 5.03 2.87
C TYR A 77 1.74 3.63 2.50
N GLY A 78 2.66 2.75 2.13
CA GLY A 78 2.35 1.41 1.69
C GLY A 78 3.38 0.40 2.14
N ARG A 79 2.93 -0.84 2.28
CA ARG A 79 3.82 -1.99 2.42
C ARG A 79 3.21 -3.18 1.72
N PHE A 80 4.08 -3.94 1.06
CA PHE A 80 3.75 -5.19 0.40
C PHE A 80 4.23 -6.35 1.24
N TYR A 81 3.50 -7.46 1.16
CA TYR A 81 3.73 -8.66 1.92
C TYR A 81 3.55 -9.89 1.02
N VAL A 82 4.31 -10.94 1.31
CA VAL A 82 4.27 -12.20 0.58
C VAL A 82 4.29 -13.38 1.56
N ASN A 83 3.79 -14.53 1.11
CA ASN A 83 3.84 -15.74 1.94
C ASN A 83 5.28 -16.22 2.08
N SER A 84 5.86 -15.99 3.26
CA SER A 84 7.27 -16.30 3.54
C SER A 84 7.57 -17.80 3.49
N GLN A 85 6.55 -18.67 3.54
CA GLN A 85 6.73 -20.13 3.49
C GLN A 85 7.13 -20.63 2.10
N LYS A 86 6.94 -19.82 1.06
CA LYS A 86 7.33 -20.12 -0.32
C LYS A 86 8.73 -19.62 -0.66
N ILE A 87 9.39 -18.94 0.27
CA ILE A 87 10.70 -18.34 0.07
C ILE A 87 11.78 -19.30 0.61
N PRO A 88 12.84 -19.59 -0.16
CA PRO A 88 13.95 -20.40 0.32
C PRO A 88 14.64 -19.77 1.53
N ALA A 89 15.14 -20.60 2.44
CA ALA A 89 15.78 -20.13 3.67
C ALA A 89 16.99 -19.21 3.45
N ASP A 90 17.70 -19.37 2.33
CA ASP A 90 18.93 -18.63 2.01
C ASP A 90 18.70 -17.46 1.03
N THR A 91 17.45 -17.09 0.76
CA THR A 91 17.09 -16.01 -0.17
C THR A 91 16.43 -14.88 0.59
N ALA A 92 16.96 -13.66 0.43
CA ALA A 92 16.30 -12.45 0.92
C ALA A 92 14.95 -12.29 0.22
N ILE A 93 13.93 -11.81 0.94
CA ILE A 93 12.56 -11.77 0.42
C ILE A 93 12.50 -10.88 -0.82
N GLU A 94 13.09 -9.69 -0.74
CA GLU A 94 13.17 -8.70 -1.81
C GLU A 94 13.76 -9.25 -3.12
N ASP A 95 14.71 -10.19 -3.02
CA ASP A 95 15.45 -10.76 -4.15
C ASP A 95 14.81 -12.03 -4.72
N CYS A 96 13.76 -12.54 -4.08
CA CYS A 96 13.09 -13.75 -4.53
C CYS A 96 12.46 -13.51 -5.93
N PRO A 97 12.57 -14.46 -6.87
CA PRO A 97 11.85 -14.38 -8.14
C PRO A 97 10.33 -14.42 -7.95
N ILE A 98 9.60 -13.57 -8.66
CA ILE A 98 8.13 -13.52 -8.58
C ILE A 98 7.46 -14.85 -8.98
N GLU A 99 8.04 -15.63 -9.89
CA GLU A 99 7.50 -16.94 -10.29
C GLU A 99 7.32 -17.95 -9.15
N ARG A 100 7.99 -17.73 -8.01
CA ARG A 100 7.89 -18.60 -6.83
C ARG A 100 6.69 -18.27 -5.95
N LEU A 101 5.99 -17.17 -6.24
CA LEU A 101 4.91 -16.64 -5.42
C LEU A 101 3.67 -16.42 -6.28
N ASP A 102 2.54 -16.93 -5.81
CA ASP A 102 1.29 -16.80 -6.55
C ASP A 102 0.65 -15.42 -6.37
N TYR A 103 0.90 -14.77 -5.22
CA TYR A 103 0.24 -13.52 -4.85
C TYR A 103 1.15 -12.59 -4.07
N ILE A 104 0.88 -11.29 -4.21
CA ILE A 104 1.38 -10.23 -3.34
C ILE A 104 0.18 -9.61 -2.63
N ALA A 105 0.28 -9.44 -1.31
CA ALA A 105 -0.68 -8.65 -0.54
C ALA A 105 -0.12 -7.27 -0.25
N PHE A 106 -0.97 -6.26 -0.06
CA PHE A 106 -0.52 -4.97 0.42
C PHE A 106 -1.54 -4.23 1.29
N VAL A 107 -1.01 -3.40 2.19
CA VAL A 107 -1.77 -2.49 3.04
C VAL A 107 -1.25 -1.08 2.83
N TRP A 108 -2.07 -0.20 2.28
CA TRP A 108 -1.72 1.19 2.03
C TRP A 108 -2.63 2.14 2.81
N ASN A 109 -2.05 3.17 3.42
CA ASN A 109 -2.79 4.25 4.07
C ASN A 109 -2.73 5.48 3.18
N TRP A 110 -3.89 6.06 2.92
CA TRP A 110 -4.04 7.30 2.18
C TRP A 110 -4.69 8.35 3.06
N ILE A 111 -4.16 9.58 3.01
CA ILE A 111 -4.77 10.71 3.71
C ILE A 111 -6.16 11.10 3.16
N GLY A 112 -6.54 10.58 1.99
CA GLY A 112 -7.86 10.78 1.38
C GLY A 112 -7.95 11.97 0.42
N CYS A 113 -6.83 12.61 0.07
CA CYS A 113 -6.85 13.72 -0.88
C CYS A 113 -5.55 13.92 -1.66
N ASN A 114 -5.66 14.75 -2.71
CA ASN A 114 -4.57 15.30 -3.51
C ASN A 114 -3.79 14.28 -4.36
N ASP A 115 -4.35 13.10 -4.59
CA ASP A 115 -3.84 12.16 -5.58
C ASP A 115 -4.45 12.51 -6.96
N PRO A 116 -3.64 12.73 -8.01
CA PRO A 116 -4.17 13.10 -9.32
C PRO A 116 -4.97 11.98 -10.03
N HIS A 117 -4.85 10.74 -9.55
CA HIS A 117 -5.44 9.56 -10.19
C HIS A 117 -6.52 8.89 -9.34
N VAL A 118 -6.67 9.30 -8.07
CA VAL A 118 -7.68 8.75 -7.16
C VAL A 118 -8.61 9.87 -6.67
N PRO A 119 -9.94 9.76 -6.86
CA PRO A 119 -10.88 10.77 -6.40
C PRO A 119 -10.84 10.95 -4.87
N ASP A 120 -10.70 12.21 -4.42
CA ASP A 120 -10.70 12.60 -3.01
C ASP A 120 -11.87 11.98 -2.22
N THR A 121 -11.59 11.62 -0.97
CA THR A 121 -12.54 11.03 -0.04
C THR A 121 -12.84 11.98 1.11
N LYS A 122 -13.93 11.71 1.84
CA LYS A 122 -14.33 12.55 2.99
C LYS A 122 -13.44 12.36 4.21
N GLU A 123 -12.73 11.25 4.28
CA GLU A 123 -11.85 10.87 5.38
C GLU A 123 -10.71 9.98 4.87
N PRO A 124 -9.58 9.89 5.62
CA PRO A 124 -8.49 8.98 5.30
C PRO A 124 -8.93 7.52 5.17
N GLU A 125 -8.24 6.77 4.31
CA GLU A 125 -8.56 5.37 4.03
C GLU A 125 -7.36 4.45 4.23
N CYS A 126 -7.66 3.20 4.59
CA CYS A 126 -6.77 2.06 4.54
C CYS A 126 -7.22 1.12 3.41
N TRP A 127 -6.34 0.92 2.44
CA TRP A 127 -6.53 0.10 1.27
C TRP A 127 -5.85 -1.24 1.50
N LEU A 128 -6.64 -2.30 1.39
CA LEU A 128 -6.22 -3.68 1.56
C LEU A 128 -6.30 -4.36 0.21
N ALA A 129 -5.24 -5.03 -0.22
CA ALA A 129 -5.29 -5.70 -1.51
C ALA A 129 -4.55 -7.03 -1.51
N VAL A 130 -5.00 -7.90 -2.40
CA VAL A 130 -4.30 -9.10 -2.83
C VAL A 130 -4.27 -9.09 -4.36
N THR A 131 -3.10 -9.29 -4.93
CA THR A 131 -2.88 -9.22 -6.37
C THR A 131 -2.11 -10.44 -6.85
N LYS A 132 -2.42 -10.88 -8.07
CA LYS A 132 -1.64 -11.83 -8.85
C LYS A 132 -1.04 -11.07 -10.04
N PRO A 133 0.12 -10.41 -9.85
CA PRO A 133 0.79 -9.74 -10.95
C PRO A 133 1.38 -10.79 -11.90
N GLU A 134 1.32 -10.50 -13.19
CA GLU A 134 2.00 -11.27 -14.22
C GLU A 134 3.02 -10.36 -14.90
N VAL A 135 4.28 -10.79 -14.92
CA VAL A 135 5.39 -10.06 -15.54
C VAL A 135 5.89 -10.79 -16.78
N GLU A 136 6.51 -10.08 -17.71
CA GLU A 136 7.12 -10.69 -18.89
C GLU A 136 8.33 -11.56 -18.54
N ASN A 137 9.09 -11.17 -17.50
CA ASN A 137 10.23 -11.92 -17.00
C ASN A 137 9.91 -12.57 -15.65
N PRO A 138 9.63 -13.88 -15.59
CA PRO A 138 9.30 -14.59 -14.34
C PRO A 138 10.41 -14.54 -13.27
N SER A 139 11.66 -14.23 -13.68
CA SER A 139 12.81 -14.06 -12.77
C SER A 139 12.97 -12.65 -12.20
N GLU A 140 12.04 -11.73 -12.47
CA GLU A 140 12.05 -10.39 -11.89
C GLU A 140 11.93 -10.46 -10.35
N ARG A 141 12.70 -9.60 -9.66
CA ARG A 141 12.76 -9.58 -8.19
C ARG A 141 11.45 -9.05 -7.63
N LEU A 142 11.02 -9.59 -6.48
CA LEU A 142 9.80 -9.13 -5.81
C LEU A 142 9.78 -7.63 -5.52
N GLU A 143 10.93 -7.05 -5.16
CA GLU A 143 11.02 -5.61 -4.90
C GLU A 143 10.70 -4.78 -6.16
N ASP A 144 11.23 -5.20 -7.32
CA ASP A 144 11.02 -4.51 -8.59
C ASP A 144 9.55 -4.60 -9.02
N VAL A 145 8.94 -5.77 -8.86
CA VAL A 145 7.49 -5.97 -9.10
C VAL A 145 6.64 -5.13 -8.14
N ALA A 146 7.00 -5.06 -6.86
CA ALA A 146 6.30 -4.26 -5.87
C ALA A 146 6.38 -2.75 -6.17
N GLU A 147 7.53 -2.25 -6.60
CA GLU A 147 7.72 -0.87 -7.05
C GLU A 147 6.87 -0.58 -8.29
N ASN A 148 6.78 -1.53 -9.22
CA ASN A 148 5.90 -1.41 -10.38
C ASN A 148 4.41 -1.33 -9.97
N ILE A 149 3.96 -2.21 -9.08
CA ILE A 149 2.59 -2.14 -8.53
C ILE A 149 2.37 -0.79 -7.84
N TRP A 150 3.32 -0.31 -7.02
CA TRP A 150 3.22 0.97 -6.32
C TRP A 150 3.01 2.16 -7.28
N ASN A 151 3.72 2.15 -8.40
CA ASN A 151 3.69 3.21 -9.39
C ASN A 151 2.39 3.19 -10.21
N HIS A 152 1.89 2.01 -10.61
CA HIS A 152 0.81 1.92 -11.59
C HIS A 152 -0.56 1.53 -11.02
N PHE A 153 -0.64 0.90 -9.84
CA PHE A 153 -1.91 0.38 -9.33
C PHE A 153 -3.02 1.44 -9.23
N ARG A 154 -2.67 2.65 -8.77
CA ARG A 154 -3.63 3.78 -8.64
C ARG A 154 -4.15 4.29 -9.97
N LEU A 155 -3.42 4.05 -11.06
CA LEU A 155 -3.76 4.47 -12.42
C LEU A 155 -4.77 3.51 -13.08
N GLN A 156 -4.85 2.28 -12.57
CA GLN A 156 -5.51 1.15 -13.20
C GLN A 156 -6.93 0.87 -12.66
N LEU A 157 -7.49 1.76 -11.83
CA LEU A 157 -8.79 1.60 -11.14
C LEU A 157 -10.03 1.68 -12.06
N MET A 158 -9.92 1.29 -13.33
CA MET A 158 -10.85 1.74 -14.38
C MET A 158 -12.03 0.80 -14.68
N ASP A 159 -12.14 -0.38 -14.08
CA ASP A 159 -13.29 -1.29 -14.30
C ASP A 159 -13.61 -2.08 -13.02
N GLU A 160 -14.44 -1.51 -12.15
CA GLU A 160 -14.73 -2.03 -10.82
C GLU A 160 -15.95 -3.00 -10.84
N GLU A 161 -15.69 -4.31 -10.79
CA GLU A 161 -16.70 -5.26 -10.33
C GLU A 161 -16.52 -5.47 -8.81
N THR A 162 -17.61 -5.44 -8.05
CA THR A 162 -17.57 -5.72 -6.61
C THR A 162 -18.01 -7.16 -6.35
N GLU A 163 -17.15 -7.94 -5.71
CA GLU A 163 -17.43 -9.31 -5.26
C GLU A 163 -17.13 -9.41 -3.75
N ASP A 164 -18.14 -9.70 -2.93
CA ASP A 164 -18.01 -9.83 -1.47
C ASP A 164 -17.31 -8.64 -0.76
N GLY A 165 -17.54 -7.43 -1.27
CA GLY A 165 -16.94 -6.20 -0.75
C GLY A 165 -15.48 -5.97 -1.15
N TRP A 166 -14.96 -6.76 -2.09
CA TRP A 166 -13.70 -6.52 -2.79
C TRP A 166 -13.99 -5.99 -4.20
N LEU A 167 -13.38 -4.86 -4.53
CA LEU A 167 -13.26 -4.37 -5.89
C LEU A 167 -12.27 -5.26 -6.63
N LYS A 168 -12.58 -5.61 -7.87
CA LYS A 168 -11.71 -6.40 -8.74
C LYS A 168 -11.33 -5.59 -9.95
N GLY A 169 -10.09 -5.73 -10.39
CA GLY A 169 -9.61 -5.17 -11.65
C GLY A 169 -8.35 -5.85 -12.16
N HIS A 170 -7.76 -5.27 -13.20
CA HIS A 170 -6.64 -5.83 -13.93
C HIS A 170 -5.53 -4.80 -14.14
N PHE A 171 -4.30 -5.28 -14.35
CA PHE A 171 -3.22 -4.42 -14.85
C PHE A 171 -3.26 -4.41 -16.37
N ASP A 172 -3.29 -3.22 -16.97
CA ASP A 172 -3.20 -3.02 -18.41
C ASP A 172 -1.76 -2.60 -18.80
N PRO A 173 -0.98 -3.48 -19.45
CA PRO A 173 0.40 -3.20 -19.83
C PRO A 173 0.52 -2.18 -20.98
N HIS A 174 -0.59 -1.77 -21.59
CA HIS A 174 -0.59 -0.78 -22.67
C HIS A 174 -0.85 0.64 -22.18
N LYS A 175 -1.06 0.84 -20.87
CA LYS A 175 -1.27 2.14 -20.24
C LYS A 175 -0.07 2.55 -19.40
N GLU A 176 0.38 3.79 -19.63
CA GLU A 176 1.25 4.55 -18.72
C GLU A 176 2.51 3.80 -18.26
N ASP A 177 3.22 3.14 -19.19
CA ASP A 177 4.47 2.39 -18.96
C ASP A 177 4.39 1.25 -17.91
N CYS A 178 3.18 0.80 -17.56
CA CYS A 178 2.98 -0.39 -16.74
C CYS A 178 3.45 -1.63 -17.50
N ASN A 179 4.35 -2.44 -16.92
CA ASN A 179 4.78 -3.71 -17.54
C ASN A 179 4.01 -4.93 -16.98
N LEU A 180 3.05 -4.68 -16.08
CA LEU A 180 2.30 -5.72 -15.39
C LEU A 180 1.05 -6.11 -16.19
N LYS A 181 0.78 -7.40 -16.19
CA LYS A 181 -0.50 -8.04 -16.49
C LYS A 181 -1.07 -8.64 -15.20
N GLY A 182 -2.17 -9.38 -15.30
CA GLY A 182 -2.77 -10.10 -14.19
C GLY A 182 -3.93 -9.34 -13.58
N TRP A 183 -4.18 -9.56 -12.29
CA TRP A 183 -5.36 -9.03 -11.62
C TRP A 183 -5.09 -8.62 -10.18
N TRP A 184 -5.96 -7.76 -9.66
CA TRP A 184 -5.94 -7.31 -8.27
C TRP A 184 -7.35 -7.33 -7.68
N LEU A 185 -7.39 -7.54 -6.36
CA LEU A 185 -8.57 -7.37 -5.51
C LEU A 185 -8.26 -6.32 -4.46
N LEU A 186 -9.12 -5.32 -4.31
CA LEU A 186 -8.97 -4.18 -3.42
C LEU A 186 -10.18 -4.03 -2.51
N ARG A 187 -9.93 -3.83 -1.22
CA ARG A 187 -10.94 -3.40 -0.27
C ARG A 187 -10.51 -2.09 0.38
N ARG A 188 -11.39 -1.09 0.33
CA ARG A 188 -11.17 0.23 0.91
C ARG A 188 -11.89 0.34 2.25
N LEU A 189 -11.17 0.76 3.28
CA LEU A 189 -11.70 0.93 4.63
C LEU A 189 -11.46 2.37 5.11
N PRO A 190 -12.49 3.11 5.53
CA PRO A 190 -12.29 4.38 6.22
C PRO A 190 -11.49 4.16 7.52
N LEU A 191 -10.49 5.01 7.79
CA LEU A 191 -9.67 4.88 9.01
C LEU A 191 -10.48 5.07 10.30
N SER A 192 -11.63 5.74 10.25
CA SER A 192 -12.57 5.82 11.38
C SER A 192 -13.11 4.46 11.85
N GLN A 193 -13.03 3.42 11.03
CA GLN A 193 -13.39 2.05 11.41
C GLN A 193 -12.24 1.30 12.08
N VAL A 194 -11.00 1.80 11.96
CA VAL A 194 -9.76 1.15 12.39
C VAL A 194 -9.12 1.98 13.51
N VAL A 195 -9.80 2.09 14.64
CA VAL A 195 -9.41 2.97 15.76
C VAL A 195 -8.72 2.24 16.93
N SER A 196 -8.53 0.92 16.81
CA SER A 196 -7.91 0.09 17.86
C SER A 196 -7.19 -1.12 17.27
N CYS A 197 -6.23 -1.68 18.01
CA CYS A 197 -5.52 -2.91 17.60
C CYS A 197 -6.48 -4.08 17.34
N TYR A 198 -7.59 -4.17 18.07
CA TYR A 198 -8.62 -5.19 17.83
C TYR A 198 -9.28 -5.01 16.46
N GLN A 199 -9.64 -3.78 16.08
CA GLN A 199 -10.20 -3.51 14.74
C GLN A 199 -9.16 -3.70 13.64
N VAL A 200 -7.89 -3.34 13.87
CA VAL A 200 -6.81 -3.69 12.93
C VAL A 200 -6.76 -5.20 12.73
N GLN A 201 -6.83 -5.99 13.80
CA GLN A 201 -6.83 -7.44 13.68
C GLN A 201 -8.03 -7.96 12.87
N GLN A 202 -9.24 -7.52 13.18
CA GLN A 202 -10.46 -8.04 12.57
C GLN A 202 -10.72 -7.54 11.16
N LEU A 203 -10.42 -6.27 10.87
CA LEU A 203 -10.77 -5.61 9.61
C LEU A 203 -9.61 -5.60 8.61
N VAL A 204 -8.36 -5.63 9.08
CA VAL A 204 -7.16 -5.57 8.23
C VAL A 204 -6.47 -6.92 8.15
N VAL A 205 -5.94 -7.41 9.28
CA VAL A 205 -5.10 -8.62 9.30
C VAL A 205 -5.90 -9.84 8.86
N LYS A 206 -7.04 -10.07 9.51
CA LYS A 206 -7.94 -11.18 9.19
C LYS A 206 -8.41 -11.10 7.73
N ALA A 207 -8.86 -9.94 7.27
CA ALA A 207 -9.39 -9.77 5.92
C ALA A 207 -8.36 -10.10 4.83
N ILE A 208 -7.12 -9.62 4.97
CA ILE A 208 -6.04 -9.94 4.02
C ILE A 208 -5.68 -11.42 4.08
N CYS A 209 -5.48 -11.97 5.27
CA CYS A 209 -5.04 -13.35 5.41
C CYS A 209 -6.10 -14.35 4.93
N GLU A 210 -7.37 -14.14 5.25
CA GLU A 210 -8.48 -14.97 4.78
C GLU A 210 -8.58 -14.91 3.26
N LYS A 211 -8.54 -13.70 2.66
CA LYS A 211 -8.63 -13.57 1.19
C LYS A 211 -7.43 -14.21 0.48
N TYR A 212 -6.22 -13.99 1.00
CA TYR A 212 -5.01 -14.63 0.47
C TYR A 212 -5.09 -16.16 0.53
N ASN A 213 -5.56 -16.70 1.66
CA ASN A 213 -5.68 -18.15 1.86
C ASN A 213 -6.80 -18.74 0.99
N GLU A 214 -7.95 -18.08 0.87
CA GLU A 214 -9.04 -18.44 -0.05
C GLU A 214 -8.50 -18.62 -1.47
N LEU A 215 -7.84 -17.58 -2.00
CA LEU A 215 -7.27 -17.58 -3.35
C LEU A 215 -6.24 -18.70 -3.55
N SER A 216 -5.37 -18.92 -2.55
CA SER A 216 -4.36 -19.98 -2.60
C SER A 216 -4.97 -21.39 -2.63
N ASN A 217 -6.11 -21.61 -1.96
CA ASN A 217 -6.78 -22.90 -1.94
C ASN A 217 -7.69 -23.12 -3.16
N SER A 218 -8.20 -22.06 -3.79
CA SER A 218 -9.02 -22.18 -5.01
C SER A 218 -8.22 -22.56 -6.26
N GLN A 219 -6.88 -22.50 -6.22
CA GLN A 219 -6.00 -22.89 -7.34
C GLN A 219 -5.35 -24.29 -7.15
N SER A 220 -5.67 -25.00 -6.06
CA SER A 220 -5.22 -26.38 -5.78
C SER A 220 -6.30 -27.39 -6.16
#